data_AF-A0A2D6S1K4-F1
#
_entry.id   AF-A0A2D6S1K4-F1
#
_cell.length_a   1.000
_cell.length_b   1.000
_cell.length_c   1.000
_cell.angle_alpha   90.00
_cell.angle_beta   90.00
_cell.angle_gamma   90.00
#
_symmetry.space_group_name_H-M   'P 1'
#
loop_
_entity.id
_entity.type
_entity.pdbx_description
1 polymer ?
#
loop_
_entity_poly.entity_id
_entity_poly.type
_entity_poly.pdbx_seq_one_letter_code
_entity_poly.pdbx_strand_id
1 'polypeptide(L)' 'MSRIAIRTPSRLHFSLIDLNGGLGRIDGSAGLAIAQPEFRIIAQKANSVLINSNQYTVRAQEIVEKLKKKI' A
#
# COMPACT_ATOMS: atom_id res chain seq x y z
N MET A 1 19.59 -16.63 9.31
CA MET A 1 18.64 -16.41 8.20
C MET A 1 18.30 -14.92 8.13
N SER A 2 18.55 -14.24 7.01
CA SER A 2 18.23 -12.82 6.84
C SER A 2 16.76 -12.65 6.43
N ARG A 3 16.02 -11.85 7.19
CA ARG A 3 14.62 -11.48 6.92
C ARG A 3 14.54 -9.96 6.75
N ILE A 4 13.72 -9.52 5.82
CA ILE A 4 13.42 -8.10 5.61
C ILE A 4 11.96 -7.86 5.99
N ALA A 5 11.72 -6.78 6.72
CA ALA A 5 10.38 -6.31 7.03
C ALA A 5 10.17 -4.95 6.35
N ILE A 6 9.11 -4.84 5.55
CA ILE A 6 8.66 -3.60 4.92
C ILE A 6 7.34 -3.22 5.59
N ARG A 7 7.25 -1.98 6.06
CA ARG A 7 6.04 -1.42 6.66
C ARG A 7 5.70 -0.14 5.93
N THR A 8 4.45 0.01 5.51
CA THR A 8 3.97 1.25 4.90
C THR A 8 2.79 1.77 5.70
N PRO A 9 2.89 2.98 6.30
CA PRO A 9 1.78 3.60 7.01
C PRO A 9 0.66 4.00 6.04
N SER A 10 -0.54 4.20 6.55
CA SER A 10 -1.66 4.71 5.77
C SER A 10 -1.74 6.24 5.81
N ARG A 11 -2.52 6.81 4.88
CA ARG A 11 -2.85 8.23 4.86
C ARG A 11 -4.36 8.38 4.70
N LEU A 12 -4.98 9.14 5.59
CA LEU A 12 -6.34 9.62 5.40
C LEU A 12 -6.30 10.80 4.46
N HIS A 13 -7.15 10.76 3.44
CA HIS A 13 -7.31 11.86 2.50
C HIS A 13 -8.66 12.52 2.79
N PHE A 14 -8.60 13.77 3.23
CA PHE A 14 -9.76 14.62 3.49
C PHE A 14 -9.92 15.55 2.29
N SER A 15 -10.79 15.18 1.36
CA SER A 15 -11.19 16.03 0.23
C SER A 15 -12.31 16.98 0.65
N LEU A 16 -12.58 17.99 -0.20
CA LEU A 16 -13.66 18.98 -0.03
C LEU A 16 -13.44 19.96 1.13
N ILE A 17 -12.21 20.44 1.29
CA ILE A 17 -12.00 21.65 2.09
C ILE A 17 -12.46 22.82 1.22
N ASP A 18 -13.66 23.32 1.48
CA ASP A 18 -14.18 24.55 0.89
C ASP A 18 -13.25 25.70 1.29
N LEU A 19 -12.45 26.12 0.33
CA LEU A 19 -11.66 27.34 0.42
C LEU A 19 -12.52 28.40 -0.25
N ASN A 20 -12.65 29.59 0.34
CA ASN A 20 -13.51 30.68 -0.17
C ASN A 20 -13.16 31.20 -1.58
N GLY A 21 -12.30 30.51 -2.33
CA GLY A 21 -11.94 30.79 -3.72
C GLY A 21 -11.03 32.00 -3.91
N GLY A 22 -10.79 32.79 -2.86
CA GLY A 22 -10.04 34.06 -2.94
C GLY A 22 -8.58 33.92 -3.38
N LEU A 23 -8.03 32.70 -3.36
CA LEU A 23 -6.67 32.37 -3.82
C LEU A 23 -6.66 31.57 -5.14
N GLY A 24 -7.79 31.46 -5.85
CA GLY A 24 -7.89 30.74 -7.13
C GLY A 24 -7.89 29.20 -7.01
N ARG A 25 -7.99 28.66 -5.79
CA ARG A 25 -8.23 27.24 -5.53
C ARG A 25 -9.64 27.05 -5.00
N ILE A 26 -10.45 26.39 -5.80
CA ILE A 26 -11.86 26.12 -5.50
C ILE A 26 -11.99 24.81 -4.70
N ASP A 27 -11.03 23.89 -4.84
CA ASP A 27 -10.99 22.63 -4.08
C ASP A 27 -9.68 22.45 -3.28
N GLY A 28 -9.84 22.24 -1.98
CA GLY A 28 -8.79 21.86 -1.04
C GLY A 28 -8.84 20.38 -0.67
N SER A 29 -7.68 19.81 -0.34
CA SER A 29 -7.61 18.55 0.41
C SER A 29 -6.48 18.58 1.41
N ALA A 30 -6.66 17.89 2.53
CA ALA A 30 -5.63 17.66 3.53
C ALA A 30 -5.35 16.15 3.62
N GLY A 31 -4.09 15.81 3.85
CA GLY A 31 -3.68 14.44 4.10
C GLY A 31 -3.16 14.31 5.52
N LEU A 32 -3.64 13.31 6.28
CA LEU A 32 -3.07 12.95 7.58
C LEU A 32 -2.40 11.58 7.46
N ALA A 33 -1.09 11.54 7.66
CA ALA A 33 -0.39 10.27 7.81
C ALA A 33 -0.77 9.64 9.16
N ILE A 34 -1.19 8.37 9.12
CA ILE A 34 -1.56 7.61 10.30
C ILE A 34 -0.66 6.38 10.42
N ALA A 35 -0.28 6.04 11.64
CA ALA A 35 0.55 4.87 11.89
C ALA A 35 -0.22 3.56 11.65
N GLN A 36 -1.54 3.56 11.86
CA GLN A 36 -2.43 2.41 11.66
C GLN A 36 -3.76 2.83 11.03
N PRO A 37 -4.37 2.01 10.15
CA PRO A 37 -3.86 0.72 9.66
C PRO A 37 -2.55 0.86 8.88
N GLU A 38 -1.78 -0.22 8.79
CA GLU A 38 -0.54 -0.26 8.02
C GLU A 38 -0.52 -1.51 7.15
N PHE A 39 0.24 -1.44 6.06
CA PHE A 39 0.58 -2.64 5.30
C PHE A 39 1.94 -3.15 5.78
N ARG A 40 2.04 -4.46 6.02
CA ARG A 40 3.29 -5.11 6.45
C ARG A 40 3.61 -6.29 5.54
N ILE A 41 4.83 -6.30 5.03
CA ILE A 41 5.39 -7.40 4.23
C ILE A 41 6.62 -7.93 4.96
N ILE A 42 6.67 -9.25 5.13
CA ILE A 42 7.84 -9.96 5.64
C ILE A 42 8.37 -10.84 4.51
N ALA A 43 9.63 -10.65 4.15
CA ALA A 43 10.27 -11.37 3.06
C ALA A 43 11.54 -12.08 3.55
N GLN A 44 11.75 -13.29 3.03
CA GLN A 44 12.96 -14.08 3.23
C GLN A 44 13.21 -14.93 1.98
N LYS A 45 14.45 -15.34 1.74
CA LYS A 45 14.76 -16.30 0.68
C LYS A 45 14.04 -17.62 0.94
N ALA A 46 13.49 -18.22 -0.10
CA ALA A 46 12.78 -19.48 -0.07
C ALA A 46 12.98 -20.23 -1.39
N ASN A 47 12.81 -21.56 -1.37
CA ASN A 47 12.96 -22.41 -2.56
C ASN A 47 11.69 -22.47 -3.40
N SER A 48 10.55 -22.06 -2.84
CA SER A 48 9.25 -22.06 -3.51
C SER A 48 8.37 -20.94 -2.97
N VAL A 49 7.35 -20.58 -3.75
CA VAL A 49 6.34 -19.58 -3.37
C VAL A 49 5.04 -20.31 -3.09
N LEU A 50 4.50 -20.13 -1.87
CA LEU A 50 3.17 -20.58 -1.47
C LEU A 50 2.28 -19.35 -1.23
N ILE A 51 1.09 -19.34 -1.83
CA ILE A 51 0.12 -18.26 -1.63
C ILE A 51 -0.92 -18.76 -0.64
N ASN A 52 -0.83 -18.26 0.59
CA ASN A 52 -1.85 -18.47 1.63
C ASN A 52 -2.56 -17.14 1.88
N SER A 53 -3.77 -16.99 1.36
CA SER A 53 -4.59 -15.78 1.50
C SER A 53 -6.05 -16.15 1.68
N ASN A 54 -6.73 -15.45 2.58
CA ASN A 54 -8.16 -15.56 2.81
C ASN A 54 -8.99 -14.65 1.87
N GLN A 55 -8.44 -13.49 1.50
CA GLN A 55 -9.19 -12.43 0.83
C GLN A 55 -8.61 -12.00 -0.52
N TYR A 56 -7.30 -12.16 -0.74
CA TYR A 56 -6.59 -11.55 -1.87
C TYR A 56 -5.85 -12.56 -2.74
N THR A 57 -6.30 -13.81 -2.80
CA THR A 57 -5.64 -14.92 -3.52
C THR A 57 -5.36 -14.60 -4.99
N VAL A 58 -6.36 -14.12 -5.73
CA VAL A 58 -6.23 -13.80 -7.17
C VAL A 58 -5.19 -12.71 -7.40
N ARG A 59 -5.29 -11.60 -6.64
CA ARG A 59 -4.33 -10.49 -6.75
C ARG A 59 -2.91 -10.92 -6.36
N ALA A 60 -2.77 -11.76 -5.34
CA ALA A 60 -1.47 -12.30 -4.93
C ALA A 60 -0.85 -13.18 -6.04
N GLN A 61 -1.65 -14.02 -6.70
CA GLN A 61 -1.20 -14.82 -7.84
C GLN A 61 -0.70 -13.95 -8.98
N GLU A 62 -1.47 -12.93 -9.38
CA GLU A 62 -1.07 -12.00 -10.45
C GLU A 62 0.24 -11.28 -10.14
N ILE A 63 0.43 -10.82 -8.90
CA ILE A 63 1.65 -10.12 -8.49
C ILE A 63 2.84 -11.09 -8.51
N VAL A 64 2.70 -12.30 -7.98
CA VAL A 64 3.76 -13.32 -8.01
C VAL A 64 4.18 -13.63 -9.45
N GLU A 65 3.23 -13.81 -10.35
CA GLU A 65 3.52 -14.07 -11.77
C GLU A 65 4.22 -12.89 -12.45
N LYS A 66 3.83 -11.64 -12.12
CA LYS A 66 4.54 -10.44 -12.62
C LYS A 66 5.98 -10.37 -12.11
N LEU A 67 6.23 -10.74 -10.86
CA LEU A 67 7.56 -10.70 -10.26
C LEU A 67 8.48 -11.79 -10.81
N LYS A 68 7.97 -13.00 -11.08
CA LYS A 68 8.74 -14.09 -11.72
C LYS A 68 9.23 -13.72 -13.12
N LYS A 69 8.46 -12.94 -13.88
CA LYS A 69 8.81 -12.52 -15.25
C LYS A 69 9.88 -11.43 -15.32
N LYS A 70 10.17 -10.78 -14.18
CA LYS A 70 11.05 -9.61 -14.09
C LYS A 70 12.45 -9.93 -13.54
N ILE A 71 12.72 -11.20 -13.23
CA ILE A 71 13.99 -11.75 -12.78
C ILE A 71 14.47 -12.70 -13.87
#